data_AF-A0A2R4CI64-F1
#
_entry.id   AF-A0A2R4CI64-F1
#
_cell.length_a   1.000
_cell.length_b   1.000
_cell.length_c   1.000
_cell.angle_alpha   90.00
_cell.angle_beta   90.00
_cell.angle_gamma   90.00
#
_symmetry.space_group_name_H-M   'P 1'
#
loop_
_entity.id
_entity.type
_entity.pdbx_description
1 polymer ?
#
loop_
_entity_poly.entity_id
_entity_poly.type
_entity_poly.pdbx_seq_one_letter_code
_entity_poly.pdbx_strand_id
1 'polypeptide(L)'
;MSDWPGFAVAVGEKVRGRFSYDTESQESVAGEYCCGYYTTLYVGAQNALTLTFENSGYAYRSSKDLPVELATSTYPAGGGSDAFGVWQWDYDGANRRLVSITMLDDTGTALPYRPDRMIPDSLAGFARGEFDYSIYSPDSSKMVFVSGALTSVRQVSPVPEPGTYAMLLAGLGLLGWQRKRSSRAQ
;
A
#
# COMPACT_ATOMS: atom_id res chain seq x y z
N MET A 1 30.67 11.87 -18.49
CA MET A 1 29.47 12.10 -17.64
C MET A 1 28.49 10.98 -17.97
N SER A 2 27.82 10.41 -16.98
CA SER A 2 26.95 9.26 -17.19
C SER A 2 25.60 9.75 -17.74
N ASP A 3 25.26 9.40 -18.99
CA ASP A 3 24.00 9.75 -19.68
C ASP A 3 22.79 8.96 -19.16
N TRP A 4 22.76 8.66 -17.86
CA TRP A 4 21.64 7.95 -17.24
C TRP A 4 20.57 8.98 -16.83
N PRO A 5 19.31 8.80 -17.25
CA PRO A 5 18.21 9.56 -16.69
C PRO A 5 18.06 9.20 -15.21
N GLY A 6 17.87 10.21 -14.36
CA GLY A 6 17.57 10.03 -12.94
C GLY A 6 18.59 10.70 -12.01
N PHE A 7 18.91 10.01 -10.93
CA PHE A 7 19.69 10.52 -9.80
C PHE A 7 20.67 9.45 -9.31
N ALA A 8 21.69 9.87 -8.57
CA ALA A 8 22.68 8.95 -8.02
C ALA A 8 22.09 8.17 -6.83
N VAL A 9 22.25 6.84 -6.84
CA VAL A 9 21.92 5.96 -5.71
C VAL A 9 23.19 5.29 -5.22
N ALA A 10 23.38 5.24 -3.91
CA ALA A 10 24.51 4.54 -3.29
C ALA A 10 24.09 3.22 -2.64
N VAL A 11 24.98 2.23 -2.65
CA VAL A 11 24.77 1.01 -1.86
C VAL A 11 24.72 1.37 -0.37
N GLY A 12 23.69 0.89 0.33
CA GLY A 12 23.44 1.23 1.74
C GLY A 12 22.69 2.55 1.94
N GLU A 13 22.25 3.22 0.88
CA GLU A 13 21.35 4.36 0.97
C GLU A 13 20.04 3.98 1.66
N LYS A 14 19.56 4.88 2.52
CA LYS A 14 18.29 4.73 3.19
C LYS A 14 17.18 5.35 2.35
N VAL A 15 16.10 4.60 2.22
CA VAL A 15 14.86 5.07 1.61
C VAL A 15 13.79 5.17 2.70
N ARG A 16 13.12 6.31 2.77
CA ARG A 16 11.96 6.51 3.66
C ARG A 16 10.73 6.81 2.85
N GLY A 17 9.58 6.44 3.37
CA GLY A 17 8.34 6.69 2.65
C GLY A 17 7.10 6.42 3.47
N ARG A 18 5.97 6.58 2.80
CA ARG A 18 4.65 6.22 3.29
C ARG A 18 3.86 5.65 2.11
N PHE A 19 3.13 4.58 2.39
CA PHE A 19 2.06 4.11 1.52
C PHE A 19 0.74 4.12 2.29
N SER A 20 -0.35 4.21 1.54
CA SER A 20 -1.71 3.98 2.01
C SER A 20 -2.39 3.06 1.03
N TYR A 21 -3.23 2.17 1.55
CA TYR A 21 -4.06 1.31 0.74
C TYR A 21 -5.48 1.30 1.30
N ASP A 22 -6.44 1.23 0.40
CA ASP A 22 -7.83 1.04 0.73
C ASP A 22 -8.13 -0.45 0.77
N THR A 23 -8.53 -0.94 1.95
CA THR A 23 -8.93 -2.32 2.11
C THR A 23 -10.11 -2.67 1.20
N GLU A 24 -10.94 -1.71 0.80
CA GLU A 24 -12.10 -1.86 -0.08
C GLU A 24 -11.75 -1.72 -1.57
N SER A 25 -10.45 -1.68 -1.92
CA SER A 25 -10.01 -1.67 -3.32
C SER A 25 -10.66 -2.79 -4.11
N GLN A 26 -11.14 -2.47 -5.31
CA GLN A 26 -11.83 -3.44 -6.15
C GLN A 26 -10.83 -4.39 -6.79
N GLU A 27 -11.23 -5.65 -6.90
CA GLU A 27 -10.49 -6.65 -7.64
C GLU A 27 -10.46 -6.26 -9.12
N SER A 28 -9.26 -6.03 -9.67
CA SER A 28 -9.04 -5.70 -11.07
C SER A 28 -8.85 -6.94 -11.93
N VAL A 29 -8.24 -7.98 -11.36
CA VAL A 29 -8.07 -9.28 -12.00
C VAL A 29 -8.47 -10.32 -10.97
N ALA A 30 -9.48 -11.12 -11.35
CA ALA A 30 -9.96 -12.22 -10.52
C ALA A 30 -8.78 -13.12 -10.11
N GLY A 31 -8.72 -13.50 -8.84
CA GLY A 31 -7.66 -14.33 -8.28
C GLY A 31 -7.25 -15.49 -9.20
N GLU A 32 -6.11 -15.37 -9.87
CA GLU A 32 -5.63 -16.41 -10.79
C GLU A 32 -4.94 -17.48 -9.95
N TYR A 33 -5.50 -18.70 -9.99
CA TYR A 33 -4.82 -19.87 -9.45
C TYR A 33 -3.79 -20.34 -10.48
N CYS A 34 -2.51 -20.05 -10.23
CA CYS A 34 -1.43 -20.75 -10.90
C CYS A 34 -0.55 -21.44 -9.88
N CYS A 35 0.02 -22.57 -10.28
CA CYS A 35 1.29 -22.99 -9.73
C CYS A 35 1.24 -23.26 -8.20
N GLY A 36 0.05 -23.57 -7.65
CA GLY A 36 -0.16 -23.88 -6.23
C GLY A 36 -0.54 -22.69 -5.34
N TYR A 37 -0.73 -21.49 -5.89
CA TYR A 37 -1.11 -20.29 -5.13
C TYR A 37 -2.18 -19.47 -5.87
N TYR A 38 -2.92 -18.65 -5.12
CA TYR A 38 -3.81 -17.63 -5.70
C TYR A 38 -3.08 -16.30 -5.73
N THR A 39 -3.19 -15.58 -6.86
CA THR A 39 -2.81 -14.16 -6.92
C THR A 39 -3.96 -13.29 -7.34
N THR A 40 -4.23 -12.26 -6.55
CA THR A 40 -5.28 -11.29 -6.82
C THR A 40 -4.69 -9.90 -6.96
N LEU A 41 -5.15 -9.16 -7.98
CA LEU A 41 -4.77 -7.77 -8.21
C LEU A 41 -5.95 -6.87 -7.86
N TYR A 42 -5.66 -5.80 -7.13
CA TYR A 42 -6.64 -4.81 -6.72
C TYR A 42 -6.24 -3.42 -7.22
N VAL A 43 -7.22 -2.66 -7.66
CA VAL A 43 -7.06 -1.28 -8.09
C VAL A 43 -8.00 -0.41 -7.27
N GLY A 44 -7.44 0.62 -6.64
CA GLY A 44 -8.19 1.53 -5.78
C GLY A 44 -7.72 2.97 -5.99
N ALA A 45 -8.68 3.89 -6.14
CA ALA A 45 -8.38 5.31 -6.37
C ALA A 45 -7.71 6.01 -5.16
N GLN A 46 -7.74 5.38 -3.97
CA GLN A 46 -7.22 5.95 -2.73
C GLN A 46 -5.84 5.39 -2.34
N ASN A 47 -5.32 4.42 -3.11
CA ASN A 47 -4.00 3.87 -2.87
C ASN A 47 -2.95 4.93 -3.25
N ALA A 48 -1.93 5.10 -2.41
CA ALA A 48 -0.88 6.09 -2.64
C ALA A 48 0.46 5.58 -2.14
N LEU A 49 1.53 6.05 -2.78
CA LEU A 49 2.90 5.69 -2.44
C LEU A 49 3.80 6.92 -2.57
N THR A 50 4.55 7.22 -1.52
CA THR A 50 5.55 8.28 -1.53
C THR A 50 6.83 7.77 -0.90
N LEU A 51 7.97 8.15 -1.45
CA LEU A 51 9.28 7.81 -0.90
C LEU A 51 10.30 8.90 -1.14
N THR A 52 11.43 8.81 -0.44
CA THR A 52 12.56 9.72 -0.55
C THR A 52 13.85 8.94 -0.30
N PHE A 53 14.79 9.11 -1.22
CA PHE A 53 16.16 8.63 -1.13
C PHE A 53 16.98 9.65 -0.34
N GLU A 54 17.53 9.25 0.81
CA GLU A 54 18.12 10.19 1.77
C GLU A 54 19.35 10.95 1.23
N ASN A 55 20.22 10.28 0.45
CA ASN A 55 21.48 10.91 0.02
C ASN A 55 21.26 11.85 -1.17
N SER A 56 20.46 11.41 -2.14
CA SER A 56 20.17 12.20 -3.34
C SER A 56 19.10 13.27 -3.13
N GLY A 57 18.25 13.10 -2.10
CA GLY A 57 17.05 13.90 -1.90
C GLY A 57 15.95 13.64 -2.94
N TYR A 58 16.12 12.65 -3.82
CA TYR A 58 15.11 12.32 -4.81
C TYR A 58 13.85 11.81 -4.12
N ALA A 59 12.71 12.41 -4.47
CA ALA A 59 11.42 12.03 -3.93
C ALA A 59 10.52 11.51 -5.05
N TYR A 60 9.93 10.34 -4.81
CA TYR A 60 8.88 9.80 -5.66
C TYR A 60 7.53 10.00 -4.98
N ARG A 61 6.53 10.32 -5.80
CA ARG A 61 5.13 10.39 -5.39
C ARG A 61 4.31 9.72 -6.45
N SER A 62 3.37 8.90 -6.01
CA SER A 62 2.46 8.20 -6.89
C SER A 62 1.74 9.17 -7.81
N SER A 63 1.78 8.90 -9.11
CA SER A 63 1.06 9.68 -10.12
C SER A 63 -0.44 9.51 -9.95
N LYS A 64 -1.21 10.50 -10.40
CA LYS A 64 -2.67 10.41 -10.52
C LYS A 64 -3.11 9.75 -11.83
N ASP A 65 -2.19 9.62 -12.79
CA ASP A 65 -2.50 9.15 -14.15
C ASP A 65 -2.57 7.63 -14.23
N LEU A 66 -1.84 6.93 -13.35
CA LEU A 66 -1.88 5.49 -13.21
C LEU A 66 -2.24 5.14 -11.76
N PRO A 67 -3.05 4.10 -11.52
CA PRO A 67 -3.39 3.72 -10.15
C PRO A 67 -2.19 3.12 -9.42
N VAL A 68 -2.19 3.24 -8.09
CA VAL A 68 -1.38 2.37 -7.25
C VAL A 68 -2.14 1.05 -7.08
N GLU A 69 -1.52 -0.03 -7.53
CA GLU A 69 -2.08 -1.36 -7.49
C GLU A 69 -1.68 -2.08 -6.21
N LEU A 70 -2.56 -2.98 -5.75
CA LEU A 70 -2.25 -3.92 -4.70
C LEU A 70 -2.22 -5.32 -5.30
N ALA A 71 -1.33 -6.16 -4.80
CA ALA A 71 -1.27 -7.56 -5.16
C ALA A 71 -1.24 -8.39 -3.90
N THR A 72 -1.94 -9.52 -3.91
CA THR A 72 -1.83 -10.51 -2.84
C THR A 72 -1.53 -11.86 -3.45
N SER A 73 -0.61 -12.61 -2.85
CA SER A 73 -0.38 -14.01 -3.21
C SER A 73 -0.55 -14.87 -1.97
N THR A 74 -1.33 -15.95 -2.05
CA THR A 74 -1.51 -16.89 -0.93
C THR A 74 -1.36 -18.33 -1.35
N TYR A 75 -0.74 -19.12 -0.48
CA TYR A 75 -0.61 -20.56 -0.62
C TYR A 75 -1.58 -21.26 0.33
N PRO A 76 -1.92 -22.53 0.06
CA PRO A 76 -2.55 -23.37 1.08
C PRO A 76 -1.72 -23.34 2.36
N ALA A 77 -2.36 -23.44 3.52
CA ALA A 77 -1.64 -23.43 4.80
C ALA A 77 -0.52 -24.49 4.81
N GLY A 78 0.72 -24.05 5.06
CA GLY A 78 1.93 -24.89 5.02
C GLY A 78 2.47 -25.21 3.62
N GLY A 79 1.86 -24.64 2.57
CA GLY A 79 2.21 -24.85 1.16
C GLY A 79 3.13 -23.77 0.55
N GLY A 80 3.41 -22.69 1.27
CA GLY A 80 4.28 -21.61 0.80
C GLY A 80 4.13 -20.31 1.59
N SER A 81 4.64 -19.22 1.03
CA SER A 81 4.66 -17.89 1.67
C SER A 81 3.51 -17.00 1.19
N ASP A 82 2.85 -16.29 2.10
CA ASP A 82 1.92 -15.24 1.72
C ASP A 82 2.69 -13.95 1.36
N ALA A 83 2.15 -13.20 0.39
CA ALA A 83 2.70 -11.92 -0.03
C ALA A 83 1.60 -10.87 -0.16
N PHE A 84 1.92 -9.64 0.26
CA PHE A 84 1.12 -8.45 -0.01
C PHE A 84 2.01 -7.36 -0.60
N GLY A 85 1.70 -6.92 -1.82
CA GLY A 85 2.43 -5.92 -2.57
C GLY A 85 1.62 -4.64 -2.76
N VAL A 86 2.31 -3.51 -2.71
CA VAL A 86 1.83 -2.19 -3.14
C VAL A 86 2.78 -1.69 -4.19
N TRP A 87 2.30 -1.41 -5.40
CA TRP A 87 3.19 -1.00 -6.47
C TRP A 87 2.52 -0.09 -7.49
N GLN A 88 3.33 0.64 -8.24
CA GLN A 88 2.83 1.49 -9.33
C GLN A 88 3.84 1.54 -10.47
N TRP A 89 3.32 1.39 -11.69
CA TRP A 89 4.02 1.86 -12.89
C TRP A 89 3.75 3.34 -13.10
N ASP A 90 4.79 4.09 -13.47
CA ASP A 90 4.66 5.49 -13.84
C ASP A 90 5.63 5.86 -14.98
N TYR A 91 5.46 7.04 -15.55
CA TYR A 91 6.33 7.56 -16.61
C TYR A 91 6.98 8.88 -16.19
N ASP A 92 8.29 9.01 -16.45
CA ASP A 92 9.06 10.24 -16.29
C ASP A 92 9.57 10.71 -17.66
N GLY A 93 8.71 11.45 -18.37
CA GLY A 93 8.91 11.74 -19.78
C GLY A 93 8.92 10.46 -20.62
N ALA A 94 10.09 10.09 -21.16
CA ALA A 94 10.25 8.89 -21.98
C ALA A 94 10.50 7.61 -21.16
N ASN A 95 10.85 7.73 -19.88
CA ASN A 95 11.26 6.58 -19.06
C ASN A 95 10.05 5.96 -18.35
N ARG A 96 10.02 4.64 -18.23
CA ARG A 96 9.06 3.90 -17.40
C ARG A 96 9.68 3.61 -16.04
N ARG A 97 8.93 3.81 -14.96
CA ARG A 97 9.36 3.58 -13.59
C ARG A 97 8.46 2.55 -12.91
N LEU A 98 9.03 1.67 -12.11
CA LEU A 98 8.30 0.85 -11.14
C LEU A 98 8.75 1.23 -9.75
N VAL A 99 7.79 1.40 -8.86
CA VAL A 99 8.06 1.44 -7.42
C VAL A 99 7.18 0.39 -6.76
N SER A 100 7.79 -0.50 -5.97
CA SER A 100 7.08 -1.55 -5.25
C SER A 100 7.56 -1.66 -3.81
N ILE A 101 6.61 -2.00 -2.94
CA ILE A 101 6.83 -2.47 -1.59
C ILE A 101 6.13 -3.82 -1.49
N THR A 102 6.86 -4.86 -1.14
CA THR A 102 6.32 -6.22 -0.98
C THR A 102 6.53 -6.67 0.46
N MET A 103 5.49 -7.18 1.09
CA MET A 103 5.51 -7.76 2.43
C MET A 103 5.32 -9.26 2.32
N LEU A 104 6.07 -10.02 3.09
CA LEU A 104 6.22 -11.46 2.96
C LEU A 104 6.05 -12.13 4.32
N ASP A 105 5.28 -13.22 4.33
CA ASP A 105 5.14 -14.14 5.45
C ASP A 105 5.49 -15.55 4.98
N ASP A 106 6.60 -16.09 5.49
CA ASP A 106 7.05 -17.43 5.10
C ASP A 106 6.27 -18.57 5.77
N THR A 107 5.33 -18.25 6.68
CA THR A 107 4.48 -19.25 7.35
C THR A 107 3.22 -19.58 6.56
N GLY A 108 2.79 -18.70 5.64
CA GLY A 108 1.55 -18.84 4.89
C GLY A 108 0.30 -18.72 5.77
N THR A 109 0.37 -17.88 6.80
CA THR A 109 -0.72 -17.65 7.75
C THR A 109 -1.18 -16.20 7.84
N ALA A 110 -0.47 -15.28 7.17
CA ALA A 110 -0.80 -13.85 7.17
C ALA A 110 -2.07 -13.54 6.37
N LEU A 111 -2.40 -14.35 5.34
CA LEU A 111 -3.56 -14.15 4.49
C LEU A 111 -4.51 -15.35 4.51
N PRO A 112 -5.83 -15.14 4.34
CA PRO A 112 -6.76 -16.24 4.17
C PRO A 112 -6.55 -16.92 2.80
N TYR A 113 -6.49 -18.24 2.80
CA TYR A 113 -6.44 -19.05 1.57
C TYR A 113 -7.83 -19.12 0.88
N ARG A 114 -8.39 -18.00 0.44
CA ARG A 114 -9.67 -17.91 -0.31
C ARG A 114 -9.79 -16.63 -1.16
N PRO A 115 -10.56 -16.67 -2.26
CA PRO A 115 -10.54 -15.62 -3.28
C PRO A 115 -11.44 -14.40 -2.97
N ASP A 116 -12.24 -14.42 -1.91
CA ASP A 116 -13.31 -13.44 -1.73
C ASP A 116 -12.83 -12.05 -1.28
N ARG A 117 -11.68 -11.96 -0.58
CA ARG A 117 -10.90 -10.72 -0.35
C ARG A 117 -9.64 -11.04 0.45
N MET A 118 -8.47 -10.73 -0.08
CA MET A 118 -7.18 -11.04 0.56
C MET A 118 -6.37 -9.79 0.94
N ILE A 119 -6.95 -8.58 0.84
CA ILE A 119 -6.27 -7.38 1.29
C ILE A 119 -6.17 -7.41 2.83
N PRO A 120 -4.97 -7.34 3.43
CA PRO A 120 -4.81 -7.48 4.86
C PRO A 120 -5.26 -6.23 5.63
N ASP A 121 -6.08 -6.42 6.66
CA ASP A 121 -6.39 -5.36 7.64
C ASP A 121 -5.19 -5.04 8.55
N SER A 122 -4.25 -5.98 8.69
CA SER A 122 -3.03 -5.81 9.48
C SER A 122 -1.80 -6.31 8.76
N LEU A 123 -0.72 -5.54 8.84
CA LEU A 123 0.59 -5.92 8.31
C LEU A 123 1.43 -6.72 9.31
N ALA A 124 0.93 -6.97 10.53
CA ALA A 124 1.70 -7.61 11.61
C ALA A 124 2.07 -9.08 11.31
N GLY A 125 1.33 -9.74 10.42
CA GLY A 125 1.61 -11.11 10.00
C GLY A 125 2.81 -11.25 9.06
N PHE A 126 3.26 -10.16 8.44
CA PHE A 126 4.36 -10.17 7.48
C PHE A 126 5.69 -9.89 8.17
N ALA A 127 6.54 -10.91 8.29
CA ALA A 127 7.81 -10.82 9.01
C ALA A 127 8.92 -10.12 8.21
N ARG A 128 8.80 -10.10 6.88
CA ARG A 128 9.78 -9.49 5.98
C ARG A 128 9.10 -8.49 5.06
N GLY A 129 9.85 -7.46 4.68
CA GLY A 129 9.45 -6.57 3.61
C GLY A 129 10.61 -6.24 2.69
N GLU A 130 10.29 -6.02 1.43
CA GLU A 130 11.19 -5.70 0.34
C GLU A 130 10.71 -4.43 -0.35
N PHE A 131 11.65 -3.69 -0.90
CA PHE A 131 11.43 -2.47 -1.66
C PHE A 131 12.17 -2.62 -2.97
N ASP A 132 11.50 -2.29 -4.08
CA ASP A 132 12.14 -2.16 -5.37
C ASP A 132 11.80 -0.83 -6.04
N TYR A 133 12.81 -0.27 -6.69
CA TYR A 133 12.70 0.86 -7.58
C TYR A 133 13.40 0.51 -8.87
N SER A 134 12.71 0.65 -10.00
CA SER A 134 13.35 0.53 -11.30
C SER A 134 12.99 1.70 -12.20
N ILE A 135 13.94 2.07 -13.05
CA ILE A 135 13.72 2.97 -14.17
C ILE A 135 14.24 2.29 -15.42
N TYR A 136 13.40 2.27 -16.45
CA TYR A 136 13.64 1.67 -17.75
C TYR A 136 13.54 2.76 -18.82
N SER A 137 14.56 2.86 -19.66
CA SER A 137 14.64 3.76 -20.81
C SER A 137 14.34 2.95 -22.09
N PRO A 138 13.16 3.13 -22.71
CA PRO A 138 12.73 2.32 -23.85
C PRO A 138 13.61 2.49 -25.10
N ASP A 139 14.18 3.68 -25.27
CA ASP A 139 15.01 4.09 -26.39
C ASP A 139 16.45 3.55 -26.30
N SER A 140 16.96 3.31 -25.09
CA SER A 140 18.34 2.88 -24.89
C SER A 140 18.51 1.46 -24.35
N SER A 141 17.40 0.74 -24.09
CA SER A 141 17.41 -0.59 -23.44
C SER A 141 18.15 -0.62 -22.10
N LYS A 142 18.29 0.54 -21.45
CA LYS A 142 18.96 0.68 -20.16
C LYS A 142 17.94 0.54 -19.03
N MET A 143 18.36 -0.15 -17.97
CA MET A 143 17.58 -0.30 -16.75
C MET A 143 18.46 -0.05 -15.54
N VAL A 144 17.96 0.75 -14.60
CA VAL A 144 18.46 0.76 -13.21
C VAL A 144 17.47 -0.02 -12.38
N PHE A 145 17.98 -0.92 -11.55
CA PHE A 145 17.21 -1.64 -10.55
C PHE A 145 17.87 -1.42 -9.19
N VAL A 146 17.07 -0.95 -8.24
CA VAL A 146 17.46 -0.76 -6.85
C VAL A 146 16.52 -1.61 -6.02
N SER A 147 17.08 -2.50 -5.21
CA SER A 147 16.33 -3.26 -4.23
C SER A 147 16.88 -3.06 -2.82
N GLY A 148 16.02 -3.25 -1.83
CA GLY A 148 16.39 -3.15 -0.43
C GLY A 148 15.42 -3.86 0.48
N ALA A 149 15.89 -4.20 1.69
CA ALA A 149 15.03 -4.73 2.74
C ALA A 149 14.34 -3.58 3.48
N LEU A 150 13.04 -3.73 3.78
CA LEU A 150 12.34 -2.87 4.71
C LEU A 150 12.85 -3.14 6.12
N THR A 151 13.46 -2.13 6.74
CA THR A 151 14.02 -2.25 8.10
C THR A 151 13.03 -1.83 9.17
N SER A 152 11.96 -1.11 8.82
CA SER A 152 10.89 -0.72 9.72
C SER A 152 9.61 -0.45 8.95
N VAL A 153 8.49 -1.00 9.42
CA VAL A 153 7.15 -0.69 8.94
C VAL A 153 6.27 -0.38 10.15
N ARG A 154 5.52 0.70 10.08
CA ARG A 154 4.55 1.07 11.11
C ARG A 154 3.19 1.32 10.45
N GLN A 155 2.27 0.39 10.66
CA GLN A 155 0.89 0.58 10.25
C GLN A 155 0.21 1.58 11.20
N VAL A 156 -0.54 2.52 10.62
CA VAL A 156 -1.42 3.43 11.34
C VAL A 156 -2.82 3.20 10.81
N SER A 157 -3.74 2.77 11.68
CA SER A 157 -5.15 2.70 11.33
C SER A 157 -5.77 4.09 11.35
N PRO A 158 -6.80 4.36 10.51
CA PRO A 158 -7.59 5.57 10.63
C PRO A 158 -8.16 5.68 12.04
N VAL A 159 -7.79 6.72 12.76
CA VAL A 159 -8.44 7.07 14.02
C VAL A 159 -9.74 7.77 13.66
N PRO A 160 -10.92 7.34 14.16
CA PRO A 160 -12.17 8.04 13.90
C PRO A 160 -12.00 9.52 14.24
N GLU A 161 -12.36 10.39 13.30
CA GLU A 161 -12.13 11.81 13.48
C GLU A 161 -12.86 12.31 14.74
N PRO A 162 -12.25 13.22 15.53
CA PRO A 162 -12.90 13.80 16.72
C PRO A 162 -14.29 14.36 16.43
N GLY A 163 -14.55 14.79 15.19
CA GLY A 163 -15.84 15.26 14.71
C GLY A 163 -16.95 14.22 14.83
N THR A 164 -16.68 12.93 14.59
CA THR A 164 -17.71 11.88 14.69
C THR A 164 -18.22 11.75 16.13
N TYR A 165 -17.31 11.82 17.11
CA TYR A 165 -17.68 11.83 18.52
C TYR A 165 -18.36 13.13 18.93
N ALA A 166 -17.90 14.27 18.42
CA ALA A 166 -18.54 15.55 18.66
C ALA A 166 -19.98 15.59 18.12
N MET A 167 -20.23 15.03 16.93
CA MET A 167 -21.56 14.94 16.32
C MET A 167 -22.46 13.94 17.06
N LEU A 168 -21.91 12.82 17.52
CA LEU A 168 -22.62 11.89 18.40
C LEU A 168 -23.03 12.57 19.71
N LEU A 169 -22.10 13.27 20.37
CA LEU A 169 -22.34 14.00 21.61
C LEU A 169 -23.34 15.14 21.40
N ALA A 170 -23.23 15.87 20.29
CA ALA A 170 -24.19 16.92 19.93
C ALA A 170 -25.59 16.33 19.72
N GLY A 171 -25.70 15.20 19.00
CA GLY A 171 -26.96 14.48 18.82
C GLY A 171 -27.58 14.01 20.14
N LEU A 172 -26.77 13.41 21.03
CA LEU A 172 -27.21 12.99 22.36
C LEU A 172 -27.62 14.19 23.24
N GLY A 173 -26.90 15.31 23.16
CA GLY A 173 -27.22 16.54 23.86
C GLY A 173 -28.58 17.11 23.43
N LEU A 174 -28.86 17.12 22.13
CA LEU A 174 -30.16 17.55 21.59
C LEU A 174 -31.31 16.66 22.07
N LEU A 175 -31.14 15.33 22.04
CA LEU A 175 -32.15 14.38 22.52
C LEU A 175 -32.43 14.54 24.01
N GLY A 176 -31.37 14.69 24.83
CA GLY A 176 -31.50 14.95 26.26
C GLY A 176 -32.23 16.26 26.56
N TRP A 177 -31.96 17.31 25.78
CA TRP A 177 -32.63 18.60 25.94
C TRP A 177 -34.11 18.55 25.58
N GLN A 178 -34.47 17.86 24.49
CA GLN A 178 -35.87 17.66 24.10
C GLN A 178 -36.66 16.91 25.18
N ARG A 179 -36.11 15.83 25.74
CA ARG A 179 -36.77 15.05 26.80
C ARG A 179 -37.04 15.90 28.05
N LYS A 180 -36.08 16.75 28.45
CA LYS A 180 -36.23 17.68 29.59
C LYS A 180 -37.30 18.76 29.36
N ARG A 181 -37.52 19.16 28.11
CA ARG A 181 -38.55 20.15 27.75
C ARG A 181 -39.94 19.52 27.77
N SER A 182 -40.08 18.29 27.26
CA SER A 182 -41.37 17.57 27.26
C SER A 182 -41.84 17.19 28.66
N SER A 183 -40.94 16.88 29.59
CA SER A 183 -41.29 16.55 30.99
C SER A 183 -41.67 17.76 31.85
N ARG A 184 -41.48 19.00 31.37
CA ARG A 184 -41.90 20.25 32.06
C ARG A 184 -43.24 20.78 31.57
N ALA A 185 -43.81 20.18 30.52
CA ALA A 185 -45.08 20.57 29.92
C ALA A 185 -46.26 19.67 30.35
N GLN A 186 -46.02 18.76 31.31
CA GLN A 186 -47.01 17.98 32.06
C GLN A 186 -46.92 18.39 33.53
#